data_AF-A0A6L8GE35-F1
#
_entry.id   AF-A0A6L8GE35-F1
#
_cell.length_a   1.000
_cell.length_b   1.000
_cell.length_c   1.000
_cell.angle_alpha   90.00
_cell.angle_beta   90.00
_cell.angle_gamma   90.00
#
_symmetry.space_group_name_H-M   'P 1'
#
loop_
_entity.id
_entity.type
_entity.pdbx_description
1 polymer ?
#
loop_
_entity_poly.entity_id
_entity_poly.type
_entity_poly.pdbx_seq_one_letter_code
_entity_poly.pdbx_strand_id
1 'polypeptide(L)' 'MPQMSAPARYILPLILVSGLCGVAPADAEDWPQWRGAGRLGVWHEDGILETVPQAGRKVGWRGPVHQGVARPGVAGGRV' A
#
# COMPACT_ATOMS: atom_id res chain seq x y z
N MET A 1 -22.48 -2.64 51.67
CA MET A 1 -21.52 -3.20 50.69
C MET A 1 -21.79 -2.54 49.33
N PRO A 2 -20.87 -1.79 48.71
CA PRO A 2 -21.11 -1.24 47.39
C PRO A 2 -20.87 -2.33 46.34
N GLN A 3 -21.92 -2.68 45.58
CA GLN A 3 -21.82 -3.55 44.41
C GLN A 3 -21.13 -2.75 43.28
N MET A 4 -19.82 -2.92 43.18
CA MET A 4 -19.02 -2.43 42.06
C MET A 4 -19.10 -3.46 40.94
N SER A 5 -20.10 -3.34 40.07
CA SER A 5 -20.20 -4.18 38.88
C SER A 5 -20.64 -3.35 37.67
N ALA A 6 -19.65 -3.04 36.83
CA ALA A 6 -19.62 -3.44 35.42
C ALA A 6 -18.77 -2.45 34.61
N PRO A 7 -17.44 -2.67 34.50
CA PRO A 7 -16.68 -2.16 33.35
C PRO A 7 -17.10 -2.89 32.07
N ALA A 8 -17.61 -4.12 32.18
CA ALA A 8 -17.98 -4.99 31.06
C ALA A 8 -19.09 -4.47 30.15
N ARG A 9 -20.00 -3.62 30.68
CA ARG A 9 -21.14 -3.09 29.91
C ARG A 9 -20.73 -2.20 28.74
N TYR A 10 -19.54 -1.61 28.82
CA TYR A 10 -19.00 -0.75 27.76
C TYR A 10 -17.98 -1.46 26.89
N ILE A 11 -17.46 -2.64 27.28
CA ILE A 11 -16.45 -3.38 26.52
C ILE A 11 -17.03 -3.87 25.18
N LEU A 12 -18.24 -4.44 25.21
CA LEU A 12 -18.89 -4.96 24.01
C LEU A 12 -19.18 -3.86 22.94
N PRO A 13 -19.79 -2.71 23.29
CA PRO A 13 -19.96 -1.63 22.31
C PRO A 13 -18.62 -1.02 21.87
N LEU A 14 -17.59 -0.98 22.73
CA LEU A 14 -16.26 -0.51 22.34
C LEU A 14 -15.61 -1.42 21.28
N ILE A 15 -15.74 -2.74 21.43
CA ILE A 15 -15.27 -3.72 20.43
C ILE A 15 -16.02 -3.57 19.12
N LEU A 16 -17.35 -3.40 19.18
CA LEU A 16 -18.20 -3.20 18.00
C LEU A 16 -17.84 -1.92 17.24
N VAL A 17 -17.64 -0.80 17.95
CA VAL A 17 -17.23 0.49 17.35
C VAL A 17 -15.83 0.41 16.76
N SER A 18 -14.89 -0.24 17.46
CA SER A 18 -13.52 -0.42 16.96
C SER A 18 -13.48 -1.31 15.72
N GLY A 19 -14.31 -2.36 15.66
CA GLY A 19 -14.45 -3.24 14.50
C GLY A 19 -15.04 -2.53 13.27
N LEU A 20 -15.93 -1.54 13.45
CA LEU A 20 -16.49 -0.76 12.35
C LEU A 20 -15.50 0.27 11.75
N CYS A 21 -14.53 0.76 12.52
CA CYS A 21 -13.54 1.74 12.05
C CYS A 21 -12.36 1.13 11.27
N GLY A 22 -12.18 -0.20 11.28
CA GLY A 22 -10.96 -0.85 10.78
C GLY A 22 -10.92 -1.19 9.29
N VAL A 23 -11.98 -0.94 8.52
CA VAL A 23 -12.08 -1.37 7.11
C VAL A 23 -12.23 -0.16 6.19
N ALA A 24 -11.29 0.77 6.23
CA ALA A 24 -11.09 1.66 5.09
C ALA A 24 -10.32 0.85 4.02
N PRO A 25 -10.81 0.74 2.78
CA PRO A 25 -9.96 0.27 1.70
C PRO A 25 -8.74 1.20 1.64
N ALA A 26 -7.54 0.63 1.73
CA ALA A 26 -6.35 1.38 1.37
C ALA A 26 -6.42 1.57 -0.15
N ASP A 27 -6.83 2.76 -0.60
CA ASP A 27 -6.66 3.20 -1.98
C ASP A 27 -5.14 3.31 -2.22
N ALA A 28 -4.55 2.18 -2.58
CA ALA A 28 -3.17 2.05 -3.01
C ALA A 28 -3.20 1.62 -4.47
N GLU A 29 -3.66 2.52 -5.34
CA GLU A 29 -3.55 2.34 -6.80
C GLU A 29 -2.11 2.02 -7.20
N ASP A 30 -1.13 2.52 -6.45
CA ASP A 30 0.30 2.28 -6.68
C ASP A 30 0.68 0.79 -6.65
N TRP A 31 0.05 -0.02 -5.79
CA TRP A 31 0.36 -1.46 -5.66
C TRP A 31 -0.79 -2.26 -5.04
N PRO A 32 -1.88 -2.53 -5.79
CA PRO A 32 -3.08 -3.13 -5.22
C PRO A 32 -2.90 -4.60 -4.80
N GLN A 33 -2.01 -5.34 -5.48
CA GLN A 33 -1.66 -6.73 -5.14
C GLN A 33 -0.43 -7.22 -5.93
N TRP A 34 0.08 -8.41 -5.55
CA TRP A 34 1.11 -9.09 -6.34
C TRP A 34 0.64 -9.31 -7.78
N ARG A 35 1.43 -8.81 -8.75
CA ARG A 35 1.14 -8.80 -10.19
C ARG A 35 -0.03 -7.89 -10.62
N GLY A 36 -0.33 -6.84 -9.87
CA GLY A 36 -1.36 -5.85 -10.26
C GLY A 36 -2.78 -6.40 -10.19
N ALA A 37 -3.78 -5.61 -10.61
CA ALA A 37 -5.19 -5.98 -10.58
C ALA A 37 -5.45 -7.35 -11.27
N GLY A 38 -6.37 -8.15 -10.72
CA GLY A 38 -6.58 -9.57 -11.09
C GLY A 38 -5.41 -10.55 -10.86
N ARG A 39 -4.22 -10.13 -10.40
CA ARG A 39 -2.98 -10.94 -10.24
C ARG A 39 -2.46 -11.52 -11.55
N LEU A 40 -2.83 -10.90 -12.67
CA LEU A 40 -2.54 -11.40 -14.01
C LEU A 40 -1.14 -10.98 -14.48
N GLY A 41 -0.57 -9.91 -13.93
CA GLY A 41 0.67 -9.31 -14.42
C GLY A 41 0.46 -8.61 -15.76
N VAL A 42 -0.77 -8.15 -16.02
CA VAL A 42 -1.14 -7.35 -17.19
C VAL A 42 -1.16 -5.90 -16.76
N TRP A 43 -0.50 -5.06 -17.56
CA TRP A 43 -0.47 -3.62 -17.36
C TRP A 43 -1.62 -2.98 -18.15
N HIS A 44 -2.39 -2.07 -17.54
CA HIS A 44 -3.58 -1.46 -18.14
C HIS A 44 -3.46 0.05 -18.37
N GLU A 45 -2.36 0.66 -17.94
CA GLU A 45 -2.16 2.10 -17.97
C GLU A 45 -1.76 2.58 -19.37
N ASP A 46 -2.28 3.75 -19.76
CA ASP A 46 -1.96 4.39 -21.02
C ASP A 46 -0.67 5.22 -20.95
N GLY A 47 -0.14 5.63 -22.11
CA GLY A 47 1.00 6.55 -22.18
C GLY A 47 2.37 5.93 -21.92
N ILE A 48 2.45 4.59 -21.84
CA ILE A 48 3.70 3.86 -21.73
C ILE A 48 4.34 3.74 -23.12
N LEU A 49 5.66 3.85 -23.17
CA LEU A 49 6.40 3.64 -24.40
C LEU A 49 6.38 2.17 -24.80
N GLU A 50 5.86 1.87 -25.99
CA GLU A 50 5.98 0.52 -26.58
C GLU A 50 7.42 0.17 -26.96
N THR A 51 8.23 1.19 -27.29
CA THR A 51 9.64 1.01 -27.64
C THR A 51 10.48 2.07 -26.95
N VAL A 52 11.60 1.64 -26.37
CA VAL A 52 12.58 2.54 -25.77
C VAL A 52 13.38 3.24 -26.88
N PRO A 53 13.44 4.58 -26.93
CA PRO A 53 14.23 5.29 -27.92
C PRO A 53 15.70 4.89 -27.86
N GLN A 54 16.38 4.85 -29.01
CA GLN A 54 17.78 4.43 -29.07
C GLN A 54 18.73 5.36 -28.31
N ALA A 55 18.41 6.65 -28.23
CA ALA A 55 19.14 7.62 -27.41
C ALA A 55 18.89 7.45 -25.89
N GLY A 56 17.98 6.56 -25.50
CA GLY A 56 17.54 6.36 -24.11
C GLY A 56 16.54 7.40 -23.63
N ARG A 57 16.05 7.23 -22.40
CA ARG A 57 15.27 8.23 -21.67
C ARG A 57 16.20 9.11 -20.82
N LYS A 58 15.79 10.36 -20.60
CA LYS A 58 16.45 11.24 -19.62
C LYS A 58 16.38 10.60 -18.23
N VAL A 59 17.49 10.64 -17.51
CA VAL A 59 17.57 10.09 -16.15
C VAL A 59 16.89 11.05 -15.18
N GLY A 60 15.86 10.58 -14.47
CA GLY A 60 15.09 11.39 -13.52
C GLY A 60 15.74 11.52 -12.14
N TRP A 61 16.41 10.48 -11.65
CA TRP A 61 17.08 10.48 -10.35
C TRP A 61 18.20 9.41 -10.30
N ARG A 62 19.10 9.54 -9.34
CA ARG A 62 20.12 8.54 -8.98
C ARG A 62 20.34 8.56 -7.47
N GLY A 63 20.65 7.40 -6.88
CA GLY A 63 21.02 7.27 -5.47
C GLY A 63 22.09 6.20 -5.29
N PRO A 64 22.94 6.30 -4.24
CA PRO A 64 23.91 5.26 -3.92
C PRO A 64 23.21 3.98 -3.48
N VAL A 65 23.75 2.82 -3.87
CA VAL A 65 23.23 1.50 -3.48
C VAL A 65 24.32 0.76 -2.70
N HIS A 66 23.95 0.17 -1.57
CA HIS A 66 24.85 -0.63 -0.73
C HIS A 66 24.68 -2.13 -1.00
N GLN A 67 25.58 -2.94 -0.46
CA GLN A 67 25.50 -4.40 -0.60
C GLN A 67 24.22 -4.96 0.05
N GLY A 68 23.63 -5.98 -0.57
CA GLY A 68 22.42 -6.65 -0.08
C GLY A 68 21.10 -6.05 -0.54
N VAL A 69 21.11 -4.92 -1.27
CA VAL A 69 19.88 -4.33 -1.84
C VAL A 69 19.51 -5.05 -3.13
N ALA A 70 18.40 -5.79 -3.12
CA ALA A 70 17.92 -6.52 -4.29
C ALA A 70 17.18 -5.61 -5.28
N ARG A 71 16.29 -4.73 -4.80
CA ARG A 71 15.45 -3.82 -5.62
C ARG A 71 15.00 -2.58 -4.82
N PRO A 72 14.85 -1.40 -5.46
CA PRO A 72 14.16 -0.26 -4.86
C PRO A 72 12.65 -0.52 -4.77
N GLY A 73 11.97 0.12 -3.81
CA GLY A 73 10.52 0.02 -3.61
C GLY A 73 9.87 1.40 -3.77
N VAL A 74 8.70 1.47 -4.41
CA VAL A 74 8.01 2.74 -4.67
C VAL A 74 6.67 2.74 -3.96
N ALA A 75 6.43 3.75 -3.12
CA ALA A 75 5.14 3.94 -2.44
C ALA A 75 5.01 5.39 -1.92
N GLY A 76 3.80 5.97 -2.00
CA GLY A 76 3.52 7.27 -1.41
C GLY A 76 4.42 8.39 -1.94
N GLY A 77 4.74 8.35 -3.24
CA GLY A 77 5.62 9.31 -3.90
C GLY A 77 7.10 9.22 -3.53
N ARG A 78 7.54 8.09 -2.95
CA ARG A 78 8.94 7.84 -2.56
C ARG A 78 9.50 6.61 -3.25
N VAL A 79 10.83 6.57 -3.35
CA VAL A 79 11.66 5.51 -3.93
C VAL A 79 12.71 5.08 -2.91
#